data_AF-A0A3N9VNC8-F1
#
_entry.id   AF-A0A3N9VNC8-F1
#
_cell.length_a   1.000
_cell.length_b   1.000
_cell.length_c   1.000
_cell.angle_alpha   90.00
_cell.angle_beta   90.00
_cell.angle_gamma   90.00
#
_symmetry.space_group_name_H-M   'P 1'
#
loop_
_entity.id
_entity.type
_entity.pdbx_description
1 polymer ?
#
loop_
_entity_poly.entity_id
_entity_poly.type
_entity_poly.pdbx_seq_one_letter_code
_entity_poly.pdbx_strand_id
1 'polypeptide(L)'
;MFDRAKKLFDHPEVTAADKAELGIANNARNDTMRTYQQRPGKDTKADKDAARLDLEETIARLWPRYFPEEAPVPEGERFKNRKQALNWLQAQGYKISQGKFYQDCEAGFPAIHKDGSVSRYQAMQYGQQLDVERRSSPEDSYVDKDKDEARKLKAEADIKEMQAEQARRELDRNWINRDETWAQMAALVGTLRDSARHHFHVGQAHIIHLAGGDTTRGPEVYEGAEEILAKAFNEVLSAGRIEAVFEEMKDEEDET
;
A
#
# COMPACT_ATOMS: atom_id res chain seq x y z
N MET A 1 -27.35 -5.85 -13.95
CA MET A 1 -27.43 -5.13 -15.25
C MET A 1 -28.47 -5.76 -16.17
N PHE A 2 -28.32 -7.04 -16.54
CA PHE A 2 -29.35 -7.78 -17.31
C PHE A 2 -30.74 -7.75 -16.68
N ASP A 3 -30.81 -7.87 -15.35
CA ASP A 3 -32.07 -7.84 -14.61
C ASP A 3 -32.80 -6.49 -14.71
N ARG A 4 -32.05 -5.38 -14.82
CA ARG A 4 -32.63 -4.04 -14.98
C ARG A 4 -33.20 -3.82 -16.39
N ALA A 5 -32.48 -4.24 -17.42
CA ALA A 5 -32.98 -4.16 -18.80
C ALA A 5 -34.28 -4.96 -18.96
N LYS A 6 -34.33 -6.19 -18.41
CA LYS A 6 -35.53 -7.03 -18.45
C LYS A 6 -36.72 -6.38 -17.74
N LYS A 7 -36.51 -5.85 -16.54
CA LYS A 7 -37.55 -5.10 -15.80
C LYS A 7 -38.11 -3.91 -16.59
N LEU A 8 -37.27 -3.18 -17.32
CA LEU A 8 -37.74 -2.09 -18.20
C LEU A 8 -38.57 -2.61 -19.39
N PHE A 9 -38.23 -3.75 -20.00
CA PHE A 9 -39.05 -4.33 -21.07
C PHE A 9 -40.44 -4.78 -20.59
N ASP A 10 -40.47 -5.37 -19.40
CA ASP A 10 -41.68 -5.95 -18.80
C ASP A 10 -42.59 -4.88 -18.15
N HIS A 11 -42.11 -3.65 -17.97
CA HIS A 11 -42.89 -2.57 -17.36
C HIS A 11 -44.01 -2.09 -18.31
N PRO A 12 -45.26 -2.00 -17.83
CA PRO A 12 -46.43 -1.73 -18.67
C PRO A 12 -46.48 -0.30 -19.19
N GLU A 13 -45.90 0.66 -18.48
CA GLU A 13 -45.95 2.09 -18.83
C GLU A 13 -44.79 2.54 -19.73
N VAL A 14 -43.85 1.65 -20.06
CA VAL A 14 -42.71 2.01 -20.92
C VAL A 14 -43.18 2.22 -22.35
N THR A 15 -42.90 3.39 -22.91
CA THR A 15 -43.33 3.77 -24.25
C THR A 15 -42.71 2.87 -25.32
N ALA A 16 -43.40 2.71 -26.46
CA ALA A 16 -42.90 1.93 -27.58
C ALA A 16 -41.54 2.44 -28.11
N ALA A 17 -41.32 3.76 -28.05
CA ALA A 17 -40.05 4.39 -28.43
C ALA A 17 -38.91 3.98 -27.48
N ASP A 18 -39.14 4.05 -26.17
CA ASP A 18 -38.13 3.68 -25.16
C ASP A 18 -37.84 2.17 -25.18
N LYS A 19 -38.84 1.32 -25.50
CA LYS A 19 -38.63 -0.12 -25.73
C LYS A 19 -37.80 -0.39 -26.97
N ALA A 20 -38.02 0.37 -28.05
CA ALA A 20 -37.24 0.23 -29.29
C ALA A 20 -35.77 0.63 -29.06
N GLU A 21 -35.54 1.75 -28.37
CA GLU A 21 -34.20 2.22 -28.01
C GLU A 21 -33.45 1.21 -27.12
N LEU A 22 -34.09 0.75 -26.04
CA LEU A 22 -33.52 -0.29 -25.16
C LEU A 22 -33.26 -1.60 -25.93
N GLY A 23 -34.12 -1.93 -26.89
CA GLY A 23 -33.97 -3.07 -27.80
C GLY A 23 -32.71 -2.97 -28.64
N ILE A 24 -32.45 -1.80 -29.24
CA ILE A 24 -31.27 -1.54 -30.05
C ILE A 24 -29.99 -1.71 -29.21
N ALA A 25 -29.90 -1.05 -28.05
CA ALA A 25 -28.73 -1.12 -27.19
C ALA A 25 -28.48 -2.56 -26.66
N ASN A 26 -29.54 -3.28 -26.29
CA ASN A 26 -29.42 -4.65 -25.80
C ASN A 26 -29.00 -5.64 -26.91
N ASN A 27 -29.50 -5.45 -28.14
CA ASN A 27 -29.10 -6.25 -29.28
C ASN A 27 -27.64 -5.98 -29.69
N ALA A 28 -27.23 -4.71 -29.74
CA ALA A 28 -25.85 -4.32 -30.02
C ALA A 28 -24.86 -4.95 -29.04
N ARG A 29 -25.22 -4.99 -27.74
CA ARG A 29 -24.41 -5.67 -26.72
C ARG A 29 -24.36 -7.19 -26.91
N ASN A 30 -25.44 -7.83 -27.33
CA ASN A 30 -25.45 -9.28 -27.61
C ASN A 30 -24.59 -9.63 -28.83
N ASP A 31 -24.68 -8.82 -29.89
CA ASP A 31 -23.91 -9.04 -31.12
C ASP A 31 -22.41 -8.83 -30.91
N THR A 32 -22.01 -7.75 -30.26
CA THR A 32 -20.59 -7.49 -29.94
C THR A 32 -20.01 -8.52 -28.98
N MET A 33 -20.79 -9.00 -28.00
CA MET A 33 -20.41 -10.11 -27.11
C MET A 33 -20.17 -11.41 -27.90
N ARG A 34 -21.04 -11.76 -28.85
CA ARG A 34 -20.89 -12.95 -29.70
C ARG A 34 -19.66 -12.84 -30.59
N THR A 35 -19.43 -11.68 -31.19
CA THR A 35 -18.25 -11.42 -32.02
C THR A 35 -16.95 -11.54 -31.22
N TYR A 36 -16.91 -11.01 -29.99
CA TYR A 36 -15.76 -11.17 -29.10
C TYR A 36 -15.49 -12.63 -28.71
N GLN A 37 -16.53 -13.43 -28.50
CA GLN A 37 -16.39 -14.87 -28.21
C GLN A 37 -15.84 -15.66 -29.40
N GLN A 38 -16.25 -15.32 -30.61
CA GLN A 38 -15.78 -16.00 -31.84
C GLN A 38 -14.37 -15.56 -32.24
N ARG A 39 -14.03 -14.29 -32.03
CA ARG A 39 -12.72 -13.71 -32.36
C ARG A 39 -12.24 -12.79 -31.24
N PRO A 40 -11.60 -13.34 -30.20
CA PRO A 40 -11.02 -12.53 -29.13
C PRO A 40 -9.88 -11.66 -29.68
N GLY A 41 -9.97 -10.35 -29.49
CA GLY A 41 -8.98 -9.39 -29.98
C GLY A 41 -9.15 -8.01 -29.34
N LYS A 42 -8.18 -7.12 -29.58
CA LYS A 42 -8.20 -5.76 -29.03
C LYS A 42 -9.40 -4.96 -29.54
N ASP A 43 -9.69 -5.04 -30.83
CA ASP A 43 -10.78 -4.29 -31.47
C ASP A 43 -12.15 -4.83 -31.03
N THR A 44 -12.33 -6.15 -31.03
CA THR A 44 -13.58 -6.78 -30.59
C THR A 44 -13.85 -6.60 -29.09
N LYS A 45 -12.80 -6.38 -28.28
CA LYS A 45 -12.94 -5.99 -26.87
C LYS A 45 -13.45 -4.55 -26.74
N ALA A 46 -12.90 -3.62 -27.52
CA ALA A 46 -13.32 -2.22 -27.51
C ALA A 46 -14.79 -2.08 -27.93
N ASP A 47 -15.22 -2.78 -28.98
CA ASP A 47 -16.62 -2.77 -29.45
C ASP A 47 -17.59 -3.31 -28.38
N LYS A 48 -17.19 -4.39 -27.70
CA LYS A 48 -17.95 -4.96 -26.58
C LYS A 48 -18.07 -3.98 -25.42
N ASP A 49 -16.97 -3.33 -25.05
CA ASP A 49 -16.95 -2.38 -23.93
C ASP A 49 -17.81 -1.15 -24.25
N ALA A 50 -17.76 -0.64 -25.49
CA ALA A 50 -18.59 0.45 -25.97
C ALA A 50 -20.09 0.09 -25.97
N ALA A 51 -20.47 -1.06 -26.51
CA ALA A 51 -21.88 -1.51 -26.52
C ALA A 51 -22.43 -1.82 -25.12
N ARG A 52 -21.56 -2.22 -24.18
CA ARG A 52 -21.93 -2.34 -22.78
C ARG A 52 -22.24 -0.98 -22.17
N LEU A 53 -21.38 0.01 -22.40
CA LEU A 53 -21.54 1.36 -21.87
C LEU A 53 -22.79 2.04 -22.41
N ASP A 54 -23.08 1.90 -23.70
CA ASP A 54 -24.31 2.43 -24.34
C ASP A 54 -25.59 1.85 -23.70
N LEU A 55 -25.61 0.55 -23.41
CA LEU A 55 -26.73 -0.09 -22.70
C LEU A 55 -26.85 0.43 -21.26
N GLU A 56 -25.73 0.63 -20.57
CA GLU A 56 -25.72 1.18 -19.21
C GLU A 56 -26.27 2.60 -19.17
N GLU A 57 -25.86 3.47 -20.08
CA GLU A 57 -26.34 4.85 -20.19
C GLU A 57 -27.84 4.90 -20.53
N THR A 58 -28.29 4.06 -21.46
CA THR A 58 -29.71 3.94 -21.82
C THR A 58 -30.55 3.50 -20.63
N ILE A 59 -30.09 2.49 -19.89
CA ILE A 59 -30.76 2.05 -18.66
C ILE A 59 -30.74 3.18 -17.63
N ALA A 60 -29.61 3.85 -17.41
CA ALA A 60 -29.48 4.92 -16.41
C ALA A 60 -30.40 6.11 -16.69
N ARG A 61 -30.65 6.44 -17.96
CA ARG A 61 -31.57 7.51 -18.37
C ARG A 61 -33.04 7.10 -18.24
N LEU A 62 -33.39 5.87 -18.61
CA LEU A 62 -34.77 5.39 -18.58
C LEU A 62 -35.22 4.95 -17.18
N TRP A 63 -34.29 4.50 -16.33
CA TRP A 63 -34.61 3.97 -15.00
C TRP A 63 -35.35 4.98 -14.11
N PRO A 64 -34.91 6.25 -13.96
CA PRO A 64 -35.60 7.21 -13.11
C PRO A 64 -36.99 7.61 -13.62
N ARG A 65 -37.22 7.47 -14.93
CA ARG A 65 -38.49 7.82 -15.58
C ARG A 65 -39.60 6.82 -15.25
N TYR A 66 -39.26 5.53 -15.22
CA TYR A 66 -40.24 4.45 -15.03
C TYR A 66 -40.19 3.82 -13.64
N PHE A 67 -39.07 3.94 -12.95
CA PHE A 67 -38.89 3.46 -11.59
C PHE A 67 -38.42 4.60 -10.66
N PRO A 68 -39.20 5.68 -10.50
CA PRO A 68 -38.83 6.82 -9.65
C PRO A 68 -38.70 6.43 -8.16
N GLU A 69 -39.32 5.34 -7.72
CA GLU A 69 -39.15 4.79 -6.35
C GLU A 69 -37.83 4.02 -6.16
N GLU A 70 -37.24 3.50 -7.24
CA GLU A 70 -35.97 2.76 -7.24
C GLU A 70 -34.82 3.59 -7.83
N ALA A 71 -35.12 4.82 -8.26
CA ALA A 71 -34.14 5.75 -8.76
C ALA A 71 -33.25 6.23 -7.60
N PRO A 72 -31.94 6.39 -7.81
CA PRO A 72 -31.10 7.10 -6.86
C PRO A 72 -31.69 8.50 -6.64
N VAL A 73 -31.91 8.83 -5.38
CA VAL A 73 -32.65 10.02 -4.93
C VAL A 73 -31.93 11.28 -5.44
N PRO A 74 -32.63 12.23 -6.10
CA PRO A 74 -32.08 13.55 -6.40
C PRO A 74 -31.65 14.23 -5.09
N GLU A 75 -30.55 14.99 -5.10
CA GLU A 75 -30.06 15.71 -3.92
C GLU A 75 -31.16 16.58 -3.29
N GLY A 76 -31.80 16.06 -2.26
CA GLY A 76 -32.78 16.74 -1.43
C GLY A 76 -32.59 16.31 0.01
N GLU A 77 -32.76 17.26 0.94
CA GLU A 77 -32.56 17.03 2.37
C GLU A 77 -33.66 16.16 3.01
N ARG A 78 -34.77 15.89 2.29
CA ARG A 78 -35.97 15.24 2.83
C ARG A 78 -36.61 14.23 1.87
N PHE A 79 -37.05 13.11 2.43
CA PHE A 79 -37.89 12.10 1.77
C PHE A 79 -39.36 12.49 1.87
N LYS A 80 -40.13 12.25 0.79
CA LYS A 80 -41.56 12.63 0.73
C LYS A 80 -42.43 11.81 1.68
N ASN A 81 -42.06 10.56 1.94
CA ASN A 81 -42.82 9.65 2.79
C ASN A 81 -41.92 8.61 3.47
N ARG A 82 -42.48 7.93 4.48
CA ARG A 82 -41.80 6.84 5.22
C ARG A 82 -41.29 5.72 4.29
N LYS A 83 -42.07 5.37 3.27
CA LYS A 83 -41.72 4.32 2.30
C LYS A 83 -40.44 4.67 1.54
N GLN A 84 -40.27 5.92 1.11
CA GLN A 84 -39.07 6.39 0.43
C GLN A 84 -37.84 6.34 1.34
N ALA A 85 -37.98 6.75 2.61
CA ALA A 85 -36.88 6.66 3.57
C ALA A 85 -36.44 5.20 3.79
N LEU A 86 -37.39 4.27 3.90
CA LEU A 86 -37.12 2.83 4.02
C LEU A 86 -36.42 2.26 2.80
N ASN A 87 -36.93 2.54 1.60
CA ASN A 87 -36.33 2.07 0.35
C ASN A 87 -34.90 2.61 0.18
N TRP A 88 -34.68 3.88 0.55
CA TRP A 88 -33.34 4.47 0.52
C TRP A 88 -32.40 3.76 1.48
N LEU A 89 -32.83 3.47 2.71
CA LEU A 89 -32.03 2.71 3.68
C LEU A 89 -31.72 1.29 3.19
N GLN A 90 -32.69 0.60 2.59
CA GLN A 90 -32.47 -0.72 2.00
C GLN A 90 -31.50 -0.65 0.80
N ALA A 91 -31.59 0.39 -0.03
CA ALA A 91 -30.67 0.63 -1.14
C ALA A 91 -29.23 0.96 -0.68
N GLN A 92 -29.07 1.57 0.49
CA GLN A 92 -27.76 1.75 1.14
C GLN A 92 -27.20 0.46 1.77
N GLY A 93 -27.96 -0.65 1.74
CA GLY A 93 -27.52 -1.96 2.22
C GLY A 93 -27.98 -2.30 3.64
N TYR A 94 -28.78 -1.46 4.30
CA TYR A 94 -29.30 -1.75 5.63
C TYR A 94 -30.43 -2.79 5.56
N LYS A 95 -30.29 -3.90 6.30
CA LYS A 95 -31.31 -4.97 6.36
C LYS A 95 -32.38 -4.63 7.40
N ILE A 96 -33.39 -3.87 6.99
CA ILE A 96 -34.46 -3.37 7.87
C ILE A 96 -35.81 -3.88 7.35
N SER A 97 -36.63 -4.44 8.24
CA SER A 97 -37.99 -4.87 7.91
C SER A 97 -38.95 -3.68 7.92
N GLN A 98 -39.94 -3.70 7.02
CA GLN A 98 -40.94 -2.63 6.92
C GLN A 98 -41.70 -2.44 8.24
N GLY A 99 -42.10 -3.53 8.90
CA GLY A 99 -42.82 -3.47 10.17
C GLY A 99 -42.02 -2.77 11.27
N LYS A 100 -40.74 -3.12 11.41
CA LYS A 100 -39.84 -2.52 12.42
C LYS A 100 -39.62 -1.03 12.16
N PHE A 101 -39.34 -0.65 10.91
CA PHE A 101 -39.14 0.76 10.57
C PHE A 101 -40.36 1.62 10.87
N TYR A 102 -41.55 1.11 10.57
CA TYR A 102 -42.80 1.86 10.80
C TYR A 102 -43.12 1.96 12.30
N GLN A 103 -42.89 0.89 13.07
CA GLN A 103 -43.01 0.91 14.53
C GLN A 103 -42.03 1.88 15.16
N ASP A 104 -40.77 1.90 14.72
CA ASP A 104 -39.75 2.79 15.27
C ASP A 104 -40.04 4.27 14.92
N CYS A 105 -40.56 4.53 13.70
CA CYS A 105 -41.07 5.85 13.33
C CYS A 105 -42.25 6.30 14.22
N GLU A 106 -43.14 5.38 14.61
CA GLU A 106 -44.25 5.66 15.54
C GLU A 106 -43.76 5.84 16.99
N ALA A 107 -42.70 5.13 17.37
CA ALA A 107 -41.99 5.30 18.64
C ALA A 107 -41.21 6.62 18.73
N GLY A 108 -41.10 7.36 17.61
CA GLY A 108 -40.60 8.73 17.56
C GLY A 108 -39.25 8.91 16.86
N PHE A 109 -38.62 7.83 16.35
CA PHE A 109 -37.36 7.94 15.62
C PHE A 109 -37.21 6.90 14.50
N PRO A 110 -37.02 7.30 13.22
CA PRO A 110 -36.84 8.68 12.72
C PRO A 110 -38.08 9.57 12.89
N ALA A 111 -37.86 10.86 13.17
CA ALA A 111 -38.97 11.79 13.39
C ALA A 111 -39.69 12.12 12.08
N ILE A 112 -41.02 12.04 12.12
CA ILE A 112 -41.88 12.38 10.99
C ILE A 112 -42.32 13.84 11.14
N HIS A 113 -42.08 14.65 10.11
CA HIS A 113 -42.60 16.03 10.09
C HIS A 113 -44.11 16.06 9.85
N LYS A 114 -44.78 17.18 10.19
CA LYS A 114 -46.25 17.33 10.02
C LYS A 114 -46.74 17.07 8.60
N ASP A 115 -45.88 17.29 7.60
CA ASP A 115 -46.18 17.06 6.18
C ASP A 115 -45.97 15.60 5.74
N GLY A 116 -45.66 14.69 6.67
CA GLY A 116 -45.38 13.27 6.40
C GLY A 116 -43.97 12.99 5.86
N SER A 117 -43.15 14.03 5.67
CA SER A 117 -41.76 13.92 5.19
C SER A 117 -40.80 13.47 6.29
N VAL A 118 -39.74 12.74 5.91
CA VAL A 118 -38.68 12.27 6.81
C VAL A 118 -37.34 12.90 6.38
N SER A 119 -36.58 13.44 7.32
CA SER A 119 -35.25 14.00 7.03
C SER A 119 -34.25 12.91 6.63
N ARG A 120 -33.43 13.18 5.60
CA ARG A 120 -32.36 12.27 5.18
C ARG A 120 -31.33 12.04 6.27
N TYR A 121 -31.00 13.08 7.02
CA TYR A 121 -30.07 12.99 8.14
C TYR A 121 -30.57 12.02 9.21
N GLN A 122 -31.83 12.14 9.61
CA GLN A 122 -32.41 11.29 10.65
C GLN A 122 -32.57 9.83 10.19
N ALA A 123 -32.93 9.61 8.92
CA ALA A 123 -32.95 8.26 8.36
C ALA A 123 -31.56 7.64 8.37
N MET A 124 -30.53 8.37 7.94
CA MET A 124 -29.14 7.91 7.95
C MET A 124 -28.67 7.56 9.37
N GLN A 125 -28.97 8.42 10.34
CA GLN A 125 -28.63 8.20 11.75
C GLN A 125 -29.29 6.93 12.30
N TYR A 126 -30.56 6.69 11.93
CA TYR A 126 -31.28 5.45 12.28
C TYR A 126 -30.63 4.20 11.66
N GLY A 127 -30.24 4.26 10.38
CA GLY A 127 -29.51 3.16 9.73
C GLY A 127 -28.18 2.83 10.43
N GLN A 128 -27.42 3.85 10.82
CA GLN A 128 -26.16 3.67 11.54
C GLN A 128 -26.36 3.04 12.92
N GLN A 129 -27.38 3.44 13.69
CA GLN A 129 -27.66 2.85 15.00
C GLN A 129 -27.98 1.35 14.90
N LEU A 130 -28.79 0.96 13.92
CA LEU A 130 -29.13 -0.45 13.67
C LEU A 130 -27.90 -1.30 13.30
N ASP A 131 -26.96 -0.74 12.53
CA ASP A 131 -25.77 -1.47 12.13
C ASP A 131 -24.80 -1.68 13.30
N VAL A 132 -24.74 -0.71 14.23
CA VAL A 132 -23.97 -0.83 15.48
C VAL A 132 -24.58 -1.87 16.42
N GLU A 133 -25.90 -1.87 16.60
CA GLU A 133 -26.61 -2.89 17.40
C GLU A 133 -26.40 -4.30 16.83
N ARG A 134 -26.39 -4.43 15.51
CA ARG A 134 -26.15 -5.71 14.84
C ARG A 134 -24.71 -6.20 14.99
N ARG A 135 -23.71 -5.33 14.78
CA ARG A 135 -22.29 -5.68 14.97
C ARG A 135 -21.95 -6.03 16.41
N SER A 136 -22.74 -5.56 17.36
CA SER A 136 -22.62 -5.89 18.78
C SER A 136 -23.25 -7.25 19.14
N SER A 137 -23.92 -7.93 18.20
CA SER A 137 -24.51 -9.23 18.44
C SER A 137 -23.46 -10.36 18.32
N PRO A 138 -23.44 -11.34 19.25
CA PRO A 138 -22.32 -12.28 19.41
C PRO A 138 -22.04 -13.21 18.21
N GLU A 139 -22.99 -13.41 17.29
CA GLU A 139 -22.89 -14.36 16.17
C GLU A 139 -21.92 -13.93 15.05
N ASP A 140 -21.77 -12.63 14.75
CA ASP A 140 -20.86 -12.16 13.69
C ASP A 140 -19.38 -12.11 14.13
N SER A 141 -19.09 -12.40 15.41
CA SER A 141 -17.74 -12.36 15.98
C SER A 141 -16.82 -13.53 15.56
N TYR A 142 -17.35 -14.54 14.86
CA TYR A 142 -16.58 -15.71 14.44
C TYR A 142 -15.87 -15.53 13.09
N VAL A 143 -16.44 -14.73 12.17
CA VAL A 143 -15.88 -14.57 10.81
C VAL A 143 -14.65 -13.66 10.77
N ASP A 144 -14.47 -12.79 11.77
CA ASP A 144 -13.30 -11.91 11.87
C ASP A 144 -12.13 -12.56 12.63
N LYS A 145 -12.43 -13.48 13.56
CA LYS A 145 -11.39 -14.21 14.32
C LYS A 145 -10.49 -15.04 13.42
N ASP A 146 -11.05 -15.79 12.46
CA ASP A 146 -10.24 -16.61 11.55
C ASP A 146 -9.31 -15.75 10.66
N LYS A 147 -9.76 -14.56 10.26
CA LYS A 147 -8.94 -13.63 9.45
C LYS A 147 -7.87 -12.95 10.28
N ASP A 148 -8.19 -12.58 11.51
CA ASP A 148 -7.24 -11.95 12.43
C ASP A 148 -6.23 -12.96 12.97
N GLU A 149 -6.64 -14.21 13.18
CA GLU A 149 -5.75 -15.33 13.50
C GLU A 149 -4.83 -15.64 12.32
N ALA A 150 -5.33 -15.64 11.08
CA ALA A 150 -4.50 -15.82 9.89
C ALA A 150 -3.48 -14.67 9.70
N ARG A 151 -3.86 -13.42 10.01
CA ARG A 151 -2.95 -12.26 9.99
C ARG A 151 -1.88 -12.37 11.07
N LYS A 152 -2.26 -12.75 12.29
CA LYS A 152 -1.32 -12.98 13.40
C LYS A 152 -0.35 -14.10 13.08
N LEU A 153 -0.85 -15.23 12.57
CA LEU A 153 -0.04 -16.39 12.20
C LEU A 153 0.98 -16.02 11.11
N LYS A 154 0.58 -15.19 10.13
CA LYS A 154 1.49 -14.69 9.10
C LYS A 154 2.55 -13.76 9.69
N ALA A 155 2.14 -12.79 10.52
CA ALA A 155 3.09 -11.87 11.16
C ALA A 155 4.07 -12.62 12.09
N GLU A 156 3.60 -13.63 12.82
CA GLU A 156 4.45 -14.49 13.65
C GLU A 156 5.39 -15.36 12.82
N ALA A 157 4.95 -15.84 11.65
CA ALA A 157 5.81 -16.54 10.70
C ALA A 157 6.90 -15.63 10.14
N ASP A 158 6.57 -14.40 9.75
CA ASP A 158 7.51 -13.41 9.25
C ASP A 158 8.54 -13.03 10.35
N ILE A 159 8.08 -12.83 11.59
CA ILE A 159 8.97 -12.57 12.74
C ILE A 159 9.89 -13.76 13.01
N LYS A 160 9.36 -15.00 12.97
CA LYS A 160 10.18 -16.20 13.16
C LYS A 160 11.19 -16.39 12.02
N GLU A 161 10.84 -16.03 10.79
CA GLU A 161 11.77 -16.10 9.65
C GLU A 161 12.90 -15.08 9.82
N MET A 162 12.58 -13.84 10.19
CA MET A 162 13.60 -12.83 10.50
C MET A 162 14.48 -13.23 11.68
N GLN A 163 13.90 -13.79 12.75
CA GLN A 163 14.66 -14.30 13.90
C GLN A 163 15.53 -15.51 13.53
N ALA A 164 15.04 -16.42 12.68
CA ALA A 164 15.82 -17.55 12.20
C ALA A 164 16.96 -17.11 11.27
N GLU A 165 16.74 -16.07 10.46
CA GLU A 165 17.78 -15.45 9.64
C GLU A 165 18.82 -14.74 10.51
N GLN A 166 18.39 -13.96 11.51
CA GLN A 166 19.30 -13.34 12.48
C GLN A 166 20.09 -14.39 13.26
N ALA A 167 19.45 -15.45 13.76
CA ALA A 167 20.13 -16.55 14.46
C ALA A 167 21.11 -17.30 13.54
N ARG A 168 20.79 -17.45 12.24
CA ARG A 168 21.73 -17.96 11.23
C ARG A 168 22.91 -17.02 11.03
N ARG A 169 22.67 -15.70 10.98
CA ARG A 169 23.71 -14.68 10.88
C ARG A 169 24.59 -14.63 12.14
N GLU A 170 24.04 -14.85 13.33
CA GLU A 170 24.77 -14.90 14.61
C GLU A 170 25.61 -16.18 14.76
N LEU A 171 25.14 -17.32 14.22
CA LEU A 171 25.90 -18.57 14.20
C LEU A 171 27.09 -18.50 13.22
N ASP A 172 27.02 -17.64 12.22
CA ASP A 172 28.07 -17.44 11.23
C ASP A 172 29.07 -16.36 11.73
N ARG A 173 29.88 -16.71 12.73
CA ARG A 173 30.92 -15.87 13.38
C ARG A 173 31.97 -15.25 12.43
N ASN A 174 31.83 -15.44 11.13
CA ASN A 174 32.72 -14.97 10.07
C ASN A 174 32.13 -13.82 9.23
N TRP A 175 30.91 -13.38 9.50
CA TRP A 175 30.30 -12.26 8.78
C TRP A 175 30.64 -10.94 9.49
N ILE A 176 31.62 -10.23 8.95
CA ILE A 176 31.95 -8.86 9.37
C ILE A 176 31.15 -7.90 8.49
N ASN A 177 30.59 -6.84 9.07
CA ASN A 177 29.91 -5.81 8.29
C ASN A 177 30.90 -5.24 7.25
N ARG A 178 30.51 -5.27 5.97
CA ARG A 178 31.36 -4.87 4.86
C ARG A 178 31.84 -3.43 5.03
N ASP A 179 30.96 -2.53 5.41
CA ASP A 179 31.25 -1.11 5.48
C ASP A 179 32.11 -0.79 6.72
N GLU A 180 31.88 -1.49 7.82
CA GLU A 180 32.74 -1.45 9.01
C GLU A 180 34.16 -1.99 8.71
N THR A 181 34.25 -3.09 7.95
CA THR A 181 35.54 -3.67 7.53
C THR A 181 36.32 -2.71 6.64
N TRP A 182 35.66 -2.09 5.66
CA TRP A 182 36.31 -1.10 4.79
C TRP A 182 36.79 0.11 5.57
N ALA A 183 36.01 0.58 6.56
CA ALA A 183 36.40 1.68 7.41
C ALA A 183 37.64 1.34 8.27
N GLN A 184 37.65 0.15 8.90
CA GLN A 184 38.81 -0.32 9.67
C GLN A 184 40.06 -0.46 8.79
N MET A 185 39.92 -1.01 7.57
CA MET A 185 41.01 -1.08 6.60
C MET A 185 41.52 0.31 6.18
N ALA A 186 40.61 1.26 5.92
CA ALA A 186 40.99 2.62 5.55
C ALA A 186 41.75 3.33 6.69
N ALA A 187 41.30 3.17 7.94
CA ALA A 187 41.97 3.72 9.10
C ALA A 187 43.35 3.09 9.33
N LEU A 188 43.49 1.78 9.11
CA LEU A 188 44.77 1.08 9.20
C LEU A 188 45.76 1.55 8.12
N VAL A 189 45.30 1.68 6.87
CA VAL A 189 46.13 2.19 5.76
C VAL A 189 46.54 3.64 6.00
N GLY A 190 45.63 4.48 6.53
CA GLY A 190 45.93 5.86 6.91
C GLY A 190 47.03 5.94 7.96
N THR A 191 46.87 5.17 9.04
CA THR A 191 47.85 5.12 10.14
C THR A 191 49.21 4.60 9.66
N LEU A 192 49.23 3.56 8.82
CA LEU A 192 50.47 3.05 8.21
C LEU A 192 51.17 4.09 7.34
N ARG A 193 50.42 4.82 6.52
CA ARG A 193 50.99 5.89 5.70
C ARG A 193 51.65 6.96 6.56
N ASP A 194 50.99 7.37 7.65
CA ASP A 194 51.49 8.44 8.51
C ASP A 194 52.70 7.97 9.33
N SER A 195 52.67 6.75 9.88
CA SER A 195 53.82 6.14 10.56
C SER A 195 55.00 5.97 9.61
N ALA A 196 54.80 5.47 8.39
CA ALA A 196 55.87 5.36 7.40
C ALA A 196 56.49 6.73 7.09
N ARG A 197 55.67 7.76 6.84
CA ARG A 197 56.16 9.13 6.60
C ARG A 197 56.99 9.66 7.77
N HIS A 198 56.52 9.44 9.00
CA HIS A 198 57.23 9.85 10.20
C HIS A 198 58.61 9.17 10.30
N HIS A 199 58.66 7.83 10.20
CA HIS A 199 59.91 7.08 10.31
C HIS A 199 60.89 7.38 9.18
N PHE A 200 60.41 7.60 7.95
CA PHE A 200 61.27 8.07 6.85
C PHE A 200 61.80 9.48 7.10
N HIS A 201 60.98 10.39 7.63
CA HIS A 201 61.43 11.73 7.96
C HIS A 201 62.49 11.75 9.07
N VAL A 202 62.33 10.91 10.09
CA VAL A 202 63.31 10.77 11.18
C VAL A 202 64.56 10.03 10.71
N GLY A 203 64.41 9.00 9.88
CA GLY A 203 65.49 8.13 9.39
C GLY A 203 66.23 8.64 8.15
N GLN A 204 65.78 9.73 7.51
CA GLN A 204 66.36 10.21 6.24
C GLN A 204 67.87 10.49 6.34
N ALA A 205 68.35 11.03 7.47
CA ALA A 205 69.76 11.34 7.66
C ALA A 205 70.62 10.06 7.70
N HIS A 206 70.08 8.98 8.27
CA HIS A 206 70.73 7.69 8.29
C HIS A 206 70.84 7.10 6.87
N ILE A 207 69.76 7.19 6.08
CA ILE A 207 69.77 6.76 4.66
C ILE A 207 70.82 7.55 3.86
N ILE A 208 70.89 8.88 4.03
CA ILE A 208 71.88 9.73 3.34
C ILE A 208 73.31 9.29 3.69
N HIS A 209 73.56 8.96 4.97
CA HIS A 209 74.85 8.47 5.42
C HIS A 209 75.19 7.08 4.86
N LEU A 210 74.21 6.17 4.79
CA LEU A 210 74.37 4.85 4.17
C LEU A 210 74.65 4.95 2.67
N ALA A 211 73.99 5.87 1.96
CA ALA A 211 74.26 6.11 0.54
C ALA A 211 75.66 6.66 0.31
N GLY A 212 76.11 7.62 1.15
CA GLY A 212 77.44 8.23 1.04
C GLY A 212 77.75 8.87 -0.33
N GLY A 213 76.74 9.09 -1.17
CA GLY A 213 76.89 9.54 -2.56
C GLY A 213 77.38 8.48 -3.55
N ASP A 214 77.49 7.22 -3.14
CA ASP A 214 78.00 6.13 -3.97
C ASP A 214 76.88 5.17 -4.39
N THR A 215 76.70 5.00 -5.70
CA THR A 215 75.68 4.12 -6.28
C THR A 215 75.94 2.63 -6.04
N THR A 216 77.18 2.26 -5.70
CA THR A 216 77.53 0.85 -5.39
C THR A 216 77.01 0.41 -4.03
N ARG A 217 76.71 1.37 -3.14
CA ARG A 217 76.15 1.13 -1.79
C ARG A 217 74.62 1.01 -1.76
N GLY A 218 74.03 0.71 -2.92
CA GLY A 218 72.60 0.46 -3.06
C GLY A 218 72.05 -0.61 -2.11
N PRO A 219 72.74 -1.74 -1.89
CA PRO A 219 72.29 -2.76 -0.94
C PRO A 219 72.14 -2.25 0.49
N GLU A 220 73.09 -1.47 0.99
CA GLU A 220 73.06 -0.92 2.34
C GLU A 220 71.94 0.11 2.52
N VAL A 221 71.69 0.92 1.48
CA VAL A 221 70.56 1.86 1.46
C VAL A 221 69.23 1.12 1.47
N TYR A 222 69.12 0.01 0.73
CA TYR A 222 67.92 -0.83 0.73
C TYR A 222 67.67 -1.43 2.13
N GLU A 223 68.68 -2.01 2.77
CA GLU A 223 68.55 -2.55 4.12
C GLU A 223 68.14 -1.48 5.15
N GLY A 224 68.72 -0.28 5.08
CA GLY A 224 68.33 0.83 5.95
C GLY A 224 66.90 1.31 5.73
N ALA A 225 66.44 1.33 4.48
CA ALA A 225 65.05 1.69 4.14
C ALA A 225 64.06 0.62 4.62
N GLU A 226 64.40 -0.67 4.49
CA GLU A 226 63.62 -1.79 5.01
C GLU A 226 63.53 -1.75 6.54
N GLU A 227 64.60 -1.39 7.25
CA GLU A 227 64.56 -1.26 8.72
C GLU A 227 63.60 -0.14 9.17
N ILE A 228 63.62 0.99 8.46
CA ILE A 228 62.71 2.12 8.69
C ILE A 228 61.26 1.70 8.42
N LEU A 229 61.02 0.99 7.31
CA LEU A 229 59.70 0.49 6.97
C LEU A 229 59.21 -0.52 8.02
N ALA A 230 60.06 -1.46 8.44
CA ALA A 230 59.73 -2.45 9.46
C ALA A 230 59.32 -1.80 10.79
N LYS A 231 59.97 -0.71 11.20
CA LYS A 231 59.57 0.06 12.40
C LYS A 231 58.15 0.63 12.26
N ALA A 232 57.82 1.18 11.10
CA ALA A 232 56.48 1.70 10.84
C ALA A 232 55.40 0.60 10.87
N PHE A 233 55.65 -0.54 10.25
CA PHE A 233 54.73 -1.68 10.29
C PHE A 233 54.57 -2.24 11.71
N ASN A 234 55.65 -2.37 12.46
CA ASN A 234 55.61 -2.85 13.84
C ASN A 234 54.83 -1.90 14.76
N GLU A 235 54.94 -0.58 14.55
CA GLU A 235 54.16 0.41 15.30
C GLU A 235 52.65 0.20 15.06
N VAL A 236 52.23 0.11 13.79
CA VAL A 236 50.81 -0.12 13.44
C VAL A 236 50.30 -1.45 13.98
N LEU A 237 51.11 -2.52 13.92
CA LEU A 237 50.75 -3.82 14.48
C LEU A 237 50.63 -3.78 16.00
N SER A 238 51.50 -3.03 16.68
CA SER A 238 51.46 -2.87 18.14
C SER A 238 50.31 -2.00 18.63
N ALA A 239 49.75 -1.14 17.78
CA ALA A 239 48.58 -0.32 18.08
C ALA A 239 47.27 -1.13 18.26
N GLY A 240 47.28 -2.44 17.96
CA GLY A 240 46.45 -3.45 18.64
C GLY A 240 44.95 -3.51 18.34
N ARG A 241 44.28 -2.42 17.93
CA ARG A 241 42.91 -2.37 17.39
C ARG A 241 42.56 -0.92 17.07
N ILE A 242 42.14 -0.64 15.83
CA ILE A 242 41.57 0.66 15.48
C ILE A 242 40.04 0.49 15.50
N GLU A 243 39.39 0.92 16.57
CA GLU A 243 37.93 1.00 16.64
C GLU A 243 37.48 2.28 15.94
N ALA A 244 36.76 2.15 14.82
CA ALA A 244 36.16 3.27 14.12
C ALA A 244 34.87 3.66 14.85
N VAL A 245 34.86 4.80 15.54
CA VAL A 245 33.65 5.38 16.16
C VAL A 245 33.04 6.37 15.17
N PHE A 246 31.79 6.14 14.79
CA PHE A 246 31.01 7.06 13.95
C PHE A 246 30.13 7.93 14.85
N GLU A 247 30.16 9.25 14.66
CA GLU A 247 29.04 10.10 15.03
C GLU A 247 28.03 10.08 13.88
N GLU A 248 26.79 9.68 14.17
CA GLU A 248 25.68 9.92 13.24
C GLU A 248 25.55 11.43 13.05
N MET A 249 25.88 11.92 11.86
CA MET A 249 25.42 13.24 11.45
C MET A 249 23.90 13.17 11.43
N LYS A 250 23.27 13.77 12.44
CA LYS A 250 21.85 14.10 12.40
C LYS A 250 21.66 14.99 11.18
N ASP A 251 20.94 14.47 10.19
CA ASP A 251 20.35 15.30 9.16
C ASP A 251 19.53 16.37 9.88
N GLU A 252 19.97 17.62 9.80
CA GLU A 252 19.19 18.77 10.26
C GLU A 252 17.90 18.79 9.42
N GLU A 253 16.82 18.29 10.01
CA GLU A 253 15.47 18.41 9.52
C GLU A 253 15.15 19.88 9.25
N ASP A 254 14.75 20.16 8.01
CA ASP A 254 13.85 21.20 7.55
C ASP A 254 13.37 22.22 8.60
N GLU A 255 14.04 23.37 8.69
CA GLU A 255 13.41 24.65 9.06
C GLU A 255 14.00 25.81 8.25
N THR A 256 13.41 26.10 7.09
CA THR A 256 12.79 27.41 6.75
C THR A 256 12.24 27.47 5.33
#